data_AF-A0A7U9DTZ5-F1
#
_entry.id   AF-A0A7U9DTZ5-F1
#
_cell.length_a   1.000
_cell.length_b   1.000
_cell.length_c   1.000
_cell.angle_alpha   90.00
_cell.angle_beta   90.00
_cell.angle_gamma   90.00
#
_symmetry.space_group_name_H-M   'P 1'
#
loop_
_entity.id
_entity.type
_entity.pdbx_description
1 polymer ?
#
loop_
_entity_poly.entity_id
_entity_poly.type
_entity_poly.pdbx_seq_one_letter_code
_entity_poly.pdbx_strand_id
1 'polypeptide(L)'
;MAALRGRAETTLTKGLLLAVFFVGLVAQFVKPVGDALEGKTYIGGALLSIVGYVLYAEVLRLNAARDADGEQTRQLHEAVRRLSGEVQELTARLGPQSGDAATMDRLIEECAQAVLRGGETQLSGMCFTGETFVEPLRRVLEDLPPDPSRSVSVRILVPDFTRPTGVPGLVRAADGKLTDAPGFRRHLTGKIAGYAQDLRTTRGRMLHKNQGTLSVEFRAVHISPFLKLYAIGDDVVYEGIYDTLEVRPDAYVTSAPLPQGPGPEEGQLLDLIGRGSLLTRWSRYDGEPGGVLVDRRCGFFGTLWDAARRLEPEAAPGGSGA
;
A
#
# COMPACT_ATOMS: atom_id res chain seq x y z
N MET A 1 31.13 -1.54 33.87
CA MET A 1 32.61 -1.62 33.94
C MET A 1 33.35 -0.97 32.76
N ALA A 2 32.76 -0.85 31.56
CA ALA A 2 33.42 -0.21 30.39
C ALA A 2 33.62 1.32 30.50
N ALA A 3 32.67 2.05 31.08
CA ALA A 3 32.75 3.52 31.20
C ALA A 3 33.87 4.02 32.13
N LEU A 4 34.22 3.24 33.17
CA LEU A 4 35.35 3.53 34.07
C LEU A 4 36.70 3.32 33.38
N ARG A 5 36.80 2.34 32.47
CA ARG A 5 38.01 2.03 31.70
C ARG A 5 38.31 3.11 30.66
N GLY A 6 37.29 3.59 29.93
CA GLY A 6 37.46 4.68 28.97
C GLY A 6 37.81 6.03 29.62
N ARG A 7 37.25 6.32 30.81
CA ARG A 7 37.63 7.52 31.58
C ARG A 7 39.08 7.45 32.08
N ALA A 8 39.50 6.28 32.57
CA ALA A 8 40.88 6.05 33.01
C ALA A 8 41.87 6.15 31.84
N GLU A 9 41.56 5.56 30.68
CA GLU A 9 42.38 5.66 29.46
C GLU A 9 42.50 7.10 28.97
N THR A 10 41.42 7.89 29.00
CA THR A 10 41.44 9.30 28.60
C THR A 10 42.34 10.14 29.53
N THR A 11 42.25 9.92 30.85
CA THR A 11 43.07 10.62 31.83
C THR A 11 44.55 10.19 31.75
N LEU A 12 44.82 8.92 31.49
CA LEU A 12 46.17 8.38 31.28
C LEU A 12 46.84 8.96 30.03
N THR A 13 46.15 8.97 28.89
CA THR A 13 46.73 9.48 27.64
C THR A 13 46.95 11.00 27.71
N LYS A 14 46.01 11.74 28.33
CA LYS A 14 46.21 13.18 28.61
C LYS A 14 47.38 13.42 29.56
N GLY A 15 47.50 12.61 30.62
CA GLY A 15 48.61 12.68 31.56
C GLY A 15 49.96 12.36 30.92
N LEU A 16 50.03 11.36 30.05
CA LEU A 16 51.23 10.95 29.32
C LEU A 16 51.71 12.06 28.38
N LEU A 17 50.80 12.64 27.58
CA LEU A 17 51.14 13.75 26.67
C LEU A 17 51.64 14.99 27.42
N LEU A 18 51.02 15.29 28.56
CA LEU A 18 51.43 16.39 29.43
C LEU A 18 52.80 16.12 30.07
N ALA A 19 53.05 14.89 30.51
CA ALA A 19 54.35 14.47 31.04
C ALA A 19 55.45 14.55 29.98
N VAL A 20 55.22 14.07 28.76
CA VAL A 20 56.18 14.17 27.64
C VAL A 20 56.47 15.63 27.29
N PHE A 21 55.45 16.50 27.33
CA PHE A 21 55.62 17.94 27.13
C PHE A 21 56.50 18.58 28.21
N PHE A 22 56.19 18.35 29.50
CA PHE A 22 56.99 18.91 30.60
C PHE A 22 58.43 18.37 30.61
N VAL A 23 58.64 17.10 30.30
CA VAL A 23 59.98 16.51 30.15
C VAL A 23 60.74 17.17 29.00
N GLY A 24 60.10 17.39 27.85
CA GLY A 24 60.70 18.10 26.72
C GLY A 24 61.00 19.58 27.02
N LEU A 25 60.16 20.24 27.81
CA LEU A 25 60.35 21.62 28.25
C LEU A 25 61.53 21.74 29.23
N VAL A 26 61.60 20.86 30.23
CA VAL A 26 62.68 20.84 31.24
C VAL A 26 64.04 20.54 30.61
N ALA A 27 64.09 19.65 29.62
CA ALA A 27 65.30 19.35 28.85
C ALA A 27 65.86 20.59 28.11
N GLN A 28 65.04 21.62 27.87
CA GLN A 28 65.46 22.87 27.23
C GLN A 28 66.15 23.85 28.19
N PHE A 29 65.90 23.74 29.50
CA PHE A 29 66.45 24.66 30.51
C PHE A 29 67.55 24.05 31.39
N VAL A 30 67.66 22.71 31.43
CA VAL A 30 68.62 21.99 32.28
C VAL A 30 69.63 21.24 31.41
N LYS A 31 70.86 21.79 31.30
CA LYS A 31 71.97 21.23 30.50
C LYS A 31 72.22 19.71 30.66
N PRO A 32 72.30 19.14 31.88
CA PRO A 32 72.56 17.70 32.03
C PRO A 32 71.41 16.79 31.53
N VAL A 33 70.20 17.32 31.36
CA VAL A 33 69.05 16.57 30.80
C VAL A 33 69.02 16.69 29.27
N GLY A 34 69.37 17.87 28.72
CA GLY A 34 69.50 18.08 27.28
C GLY A 34 70.67 17.34 26.63
N ASP A 35 71.79 17.16 27.36
CA ASP A 35 72.97 16.43 26.88
C ASP A 35 72.74 14.91 26.79
N ALA A 36 71.82 14.36 27.61
CA ALA A 36 71.46 12.94 27.57
C ALA A 36 70.46 12.58 26.45
N LEU A 37 69.88 13.56 25.76
CA LEU A 37 68.76 13.40 24.83
C LEU A 37 68.99 14.00 23.42
N GLU A 38 70.26 14.09 22.99
CA GLU A 38 70.69 14.41 21.62
C GLU A 38 70.01 15.67 21.01
N GLY A 39 70.62 16.83 21.31
CA GLY A 39 70.06 18.16 21.09
C GLY A 39 69.43 18.46 19.72
N LYS A 40 68.41 19.35 19.78
CA LYS A 40 67.66 20.04 18.71
C LYS A 40 66.46 19.32 18.06
N THR A 41 66.21 18.03 18.31
CA THR A 41 65.02 17.32 17.77
C THR A 41 63.75 17.50 18.63
N TYR A 42 63.88 18.04 19.85
CA TYR A 42 62.83 18.00 20.88
C TYR A 42 61.75 19.09 20.80
N ILE A 43 62.03 20.23 20.16
CA ILE A 43 61.01 21.28 19.95
C ILE A 43 59.88 20.73 19.05
N GLY A 44 60.24 19.92 18.05
CA GLY A 44 59.27 19.22 17.20
C GLY A 44 58.40 18.22 17.97
N GLY A 45 58.99 17.46 18.91
CA GLY A 45 58.26 16.52 19.75
C GLY A 45 57.31 17.17 20.77
N ALA A 46 57.73 18.28 21.39
CA ALA A 46 56.90 19.04 22.32
C ALA A 46 55.70 19.72 21.63
N LEU A 47 55.94 20.33 20.45
CA LEU A 47 54.88 20.88 19.61
C LEU A 47 53.92 19.79 19.10
N LEU A 48 54.44 18.67 18.63
CA LEU A 48 53.63 17.53 18.17
C LEU A 48 52.76 16.96 19.30
N SER A 49 53.27 16.95 20.54
CA SER A 49 52.53 16.47 21.71
C SER A 49 51.38 17.39 22.10
N ILE A 50 51.56 18.72 22.02
CA ILE A 50 50.48 19.69 22.23
C ILE A 50 49.43 19.56 21.12
N VAL A 51 49.87 19.51 19.85
CA VAL A 51 48.97 19.35 18.71
C VAL A 51 48.19 18.05 18.82
N GLY A 52 48.85 16.94 19.19
CA GLY A 52 48.20 15.66 19.47
C GLY A 52 47.20 15.71 20.62
N TYR A 53 47.50 16.44 21.70
CA TYR A 53 46.58 16.64 22.81
C TYR A 53 45.32 17.42 22.40
N VAL A 54 45.49 18.51 21.64
CA VAL A 54 44.37 19.34 21.16
C VAL A 54 43.50 18.55 20.19
N LEU A 55 44.10 17.84 19.24
CA LEU A 55 43.37 17.00 18.29
C LEU A 55 42.63 15.86 18.98
N TYR A 56 43.26 15.18 19.95
CA TYR A 56 42.61 14.11 20.70
C TYR A 56 41.44 14.65 21.54
N ALA A 57 41.59 15.81 22.18
CA ALA A 57 40.51 16.44 22.93
C ALA A 57 39.32 16.81 22.03
N GLU A 58 39.58 17.33 20.82
CA GLU A 58 38.52 17.70 19.88
C GLU A 58 37.82 16.47 19.28
N VAL A 59 38.58 15.42 18.93
CA VAL A 59 38.01 14.14 18.46
C VAL A 59 37.13 13.51 19.53
N LEU A 60 37.54 13.56 20.80
CA LEU A 60 36.73 13.04 21.91
C LEU A 60 35.41 13.83 22.07
N ARG A 61 35.48 15.16 21.90
CA ARG A 61 34.32 16.05 21.97
C ARG A 61 33.34 15.79 20.81
N LEU A 62 33.87 15.62 19.61
CA LEU A 62 33.09 15.31 18.40
C LEU A 62 32.40 13.94 18.49
N ASN A 63 33.10 12.92 19.00
CA ASN A 63 32.49 11.61 19.20
C ASN A 63 31.39 11.65 20.25
N ALA A 64 31.61 12.35 21.39
CA ALA A 64 30.58 12.51 22.41
C ALA A 64 29.33 13.24 21.90
N ALA A 65 29.50 14.26 21.05
CA ALA A 65 28.38 14.95 20.42
C ALA A 65 27.63 14.06 19.43
N ARG A 66 28.36 13.27 18.61
CA ARG A 66 27.78 12.32 17.66
C ARG A 66 27.01 11.19 18.33
N ASP A 67 27.50 10.69 19.46
CA ASP A 67 26.82 9.68 20.27
C ASP A 67 25.53 10.23 20.88
N ALA A 68 25.55 11.49 21.34
CA ALA A 68 24.36 12.18 21.87
C ALA A 68 23.30 12.43 20.79
N ASP A 69 23.71 12.84 19.57
CA ASP A 69 22.81 12.97 18.41
C ASP A 69 22.20 11.63 18.04
N GLY A 70 23.00 10.55 18.01
CA GLY A 70 22.52 9.20 17.72
C GLY A 70 21.48 8.72 18.74
N GLU A 71 21.68 9.02 20.02
CA GLU A 71 20.76 8.71 21.11
C GLU A 71 19.45 9.52 21.02
N GLN A 72 19.53 10.83 20.74
CA GLN A 72 18.34 11.66 20.50
C GLN A 72 17.53 11.16 19.30
N THR A 73 18.21 10.75 18.22
CA THR A 73 17.54 10.24 17.01
C THR A 73 16.81 8.92 17.30
N ARG A 74 17.38 8.05 18.14
CA ARG A 74 16.72 6.81 18.60
C ARG A 74 15.52 7.10 19.49
N GLN A 75 15.67 8.00 20.47
CA GLN A 75 14.59 8.42 21.35
C GLN A 75 13.42 9.05 20.57
N LEU A 76 13.72 9.85 19.54
CA LEU A 76 12.71 10.39 18.64
C LEU A 76 11.99 9.29 17.85
N HIS A 77 12.73 8.31 17.30
CA HIS A 77 12.12 7.18 16.59
C HIS A 77 11.24 6.33 17.51
N GLU A 78 11.67 6.07 18.75
CA GLU A 78 10.87 5.36 19.74
C GLU A 78 9.62 6.15 20.12
N ALA A 79 9.74 7.46 20.34
CA ALA A 79 8.61 8.33 20.62
C ALA A 79 7.61 8.36 19.46
N VAL A 80 8.07 8.46 18.21
CA VAL A 80 7.21 8.40 17.01
C VAL A 80 6.52 7.05 16.91
N ARG A 81 7.24 5.95 17.13
CA ARG A 81 6.67 4.59 17.08
C ARG A 81 5.61 4.39 18.16
N ARG A 82 5.85 4.91 19.37
CA ARG A 82 4.88 4.91 20.46
C ARG A 82 3.66 5.76 20.15
N LEU A 83 3.85 6.99 19.67
CA LEU A 83 2.75 7.89 19.30
C LEU A 83 1.89 7.28 18.19
N SER A 84 2.54 6.65 17.19
CA SER A 84 1.84 5.90 16.14
C SER A 84 0.98 4.78 16.72
N GLY A 85 1.51 4.01 17.68
CA GLY A 85 0.75 2.97 18.36
C GLY A 85 -0.44 3.51 19.17
N GLU A 86 -0.25 4.61 19.92
CA GLU A 86 -1.31 5.23 20.72
C GLU A 86 -2.42 5.86 19.85
N VAL A 87 -2.06 6.54 18.75
CA VAL A 87 -3.02 7.08 17.77
C VAL A 87 -3.81 5.95 17.11
N GLN A 88 -3.15 4.83 16.83
CA GLN A 88 -3.77 3.66 16.21
C GLN A 88 -4.73 2.95 17.15
N GLU A 89 -4.37 2.81 18.43
CA GLU A 89 -5.26 2.29 19.48
C GLU A 89 -6.47 3.21 19.69
N LEU A 90 -6.26 4.53 19.72
CA LEU A 90 -7.35 5.49 19.86
C LEU A 90 -8.29 5.45 18.64
N THR A 91 -7.72 5.30 17.45
CA THR A 91 -8.47 5.14 16.20
C THR A 91 -9.26 3.84 16.18
N ALA A 92 -8.71 2.73 16.70
CA ALA A 92 -9.42 1.46 16.86
C ALA A 92 -10.58 1.55 17.87
N ARG A 93 -10.46 2.38 18.91
CA ARG A 93 -11.52 2.62 19.91
C ARG A 93 -12.63 3.55 19.43
N LEU A 94 -12.33 4.45 18.49
CA LEU A 94 -13.26 5.46 17.98
C LEU A 94 -13.85 5.11 16.60
N GLY A 95 -13.23 4.18 15.87
CA GLY A 95 -13.68 3.69 14.58
C GLY A 95 -14.69 2.54 14.69
N PRO A 96 -15.41 2.21 13.60
CA PRO A 96 -16.26 1.03 13.53
C PRO A 96 -15.42 -0.24 13.76
N GLN A 97 -15.95 -1.15 14.57
CA GLN A 97 -15.24 -2.34 15.02
C GLN A 97 -15.23 -3.41 13.93
N SER A 98 -14.19 -4.23 13.91
CA SER A 98 -14.12 -5.43 13.06
C SER A 98 -15.35 -6.33 13.27
N GLY A 99 -15.97 -6.73 12.16
CA GLY A 99 -17.22 -7.49 12.18
C GLY A 99 -18.48 -6.62 12.06
N ASP A 100 -18.36 -5.29 12.07
CA ASP A 100 -19.50 -4.39 11.91
C ASP A 100 -20.04 -4.40 10.48
N ALA A 101 -21.37 -4.28 10.39
CA ALA A 101 -22.05 -4.01 9.14
C ALA A 101 -21.67 -2.62 8.61
N ALA A 102 -21.19 -2.56 7.37
CA ALA A 102 -20.76 -1.37 6.69
C ALA A 102 -21.45 -1.23 5.33
N THR A 103 -21.50 0.00 4.82
CA THR A 103 -22.06 0.32 3.51
C THR A 103 -20.97 0.48 2.46
N MET A 104 -21.36 0.46 1.18
CA MET A 104 -20.46 0.83 0.09
C MET A 104 -19.93 2.26 0.25
N ASP A 105 -20.74 3.21 0.71
CA ASP A 105 -20.32 4.60 0.90
C ASP A 105 -19.17 4.70 1.90
N ARG A 106 -19.23 3.91 2.99
CA ARG A 106 -18.15 3.85 3.97
C ARG A 106 -16.86 3.28 3.39
N LEU A 107 -16.94 2.21 2.59
CA LEU A 107 -15.79 1.68 1.86
C LEU A 107 -15.16 2.75 0.95
N ILE A 108 -15.98 3.49 0.20
CA ILE A 108 -15.49 4.54 -0.69
C ILE A 108 -14.86 5.70 0.09
N GLU A 109 -15.41 6.05 1.25
CA GLU A 109 -14.81 7.05 2.15
C GLU A 109 -13.42 6.61 2.64
N GLU A 110 -13.26 5.35 3.08
CA GLU A 110 -11.95 4.84 3.52
C GLU A 110 -10.95 4.74 2.37
N CYS A 111 -11.40 4.35 1.16
CA CYS A 111 -10.59 4.45 -0.05
C CYS A 111 -10.12 5.89 -0.30
N ALA A 112 -11.03 6.87 -0.20
CA ALA A 112 -10.72 8.29 -0.38
C ALA A 112 -9.69 8.78 0.63
N GLN A 113 -9.85 8.43 1.90
CA GLN A 113 -8.88 8.75 2.95
C GLN A 113 -7.52 8.10 2.68
N ALA A 114 -7.50 6.84 2.22
CA ALA A 114 -6.26 6.14 1.90
C ALA A 114 -5.51 6.75 0.72
N VAL A 115 -6.21 7.17 -0.35
CA VAL A 115 -5.55 7.83 -1.49
C VAL A 115 -5.16 9.27 -1.17
N LEU A 116 -5.96 9.98 -0.38
CA LEU A 116 -5.70 11.38 0.00
C LEU A 116 -4.44 11.51 0.87
N ARG A 117 -4.21 10.54 1.78
CA ARG A 117 -2.99 10.46 2.61
C ARG A 117 -1.69 10.51 1.80
N GLY A 118 -1.72 10.14 0.51
CA GLY A 118 -0.55 10.15 -0.37
C GLY A 118 0.33 8.92 -0.19
N GLY A 119 1.50 8.93 -0.84
CA GLY A 119 2.37 7.75 -0.89
C GLY A 119 1.84 6.63 -1.77
N GLU A 120 2.26 5.39 -1.48
CA GLU A 120 1.85 4.19 -2.21
C GLU A 120 0.58 3.58 -1.60
N THR A 121 -0.51 3.51 -2.38
CA THR A 121 -1.79 2.94 -1.96
C THR A 121 -2.25 1.89 -2.96
N GLN A 122 -2.49 0.66 -2.48
CA GLN A 122 -3.13 -0.39 -3.27
C GLN A 122 -4.60 -0.53 -2.90
N LEU A 123 -5.48 -0.55 -3.90
CA LEU A 123 -6.90 -0.82 -3.77
C LEU A 123 -7.24 -2.05 -4.59
N SER A 124 -7.77 -3.08 -3.94
CA SER A 124 -8.14 -4.34 -4.56
C SER A 124 -9.64 -4.55 -4.44
N GLY A 125 -10.28 -5.04 -5.49
CA GLY A 125 -11.73 -5.28 -5.51
C GLY A 125 -12.11 -6.51 -6.31
N MET A 126 -12.92 -7.39 -5.74
CA MET A 126 -13.64 -8.46 -6.42
C MET A 126 -15.08 -8.01 -6.60
N CYS A 127 -15.43 -7.74 -7.86
CA CYS A 127 -16.65 -7.06 -8.24
C CYS A 127 -17.43 -7.90 -9.25
N PHE A 128 -18.75 -7.78 -9.28
CA PHE A 128 -19.58 -8.35 -10.35
C PHE A 128 -19.27 -7.70 -11.71
N THR A 129 -19.51 -6.39 -11.84
CA THR A 129 -19.12 -5.61 -13.03
C THR A 129 -18.12 -4.49 -12.72
N GLY A 130 -18.02 -4.11 -11.45
CA GLY A 130 -17.29 -2.93 -11.00
C GLY A 130 -18.17 -1.70 -10.75
N GLU A 131 -19.43 -1.67 -11.21
CA GLU A 131 -20.30 -0.48 -11.18
C GLU A 131 -20.34 0.24 -9.82
N THR A 132 -20.61 -0.48 -8.74
CA THR A 132 -20.81 0.13 -7.41
C THR A 132 -19.51 0.58 -6.74
N PHE A 133 -18.36 0.17 -7.25
CA PHE A 133 -17.05 0.46 -6.65
C PHE A 133 -16.19 1.36 -7.53
N VAL A 134 -16.06 1.01 -8.81
CA VAL A 134 -15.21 1.69 -9.79
C VAL A 134 -15.71 3.09 -10.06
N GLU A 135 -17.02 3.29 -10.25
CA GLU A 135 -17.56 4.59 -10.60
C GLU A 135 -17.40 5.63 -9.46
N PRO A 136 -17.72 5.32 -8.18
CA PRO A 136 -17.40 6.23 -7.07
C PRO A 136 -15.90 6.43 -6.86
N LEU A 137 -15.08 5.36 -6.96
CA LEU A 137 -13.63 5.47 -6.82
C LEU A 137 -13.02 6.38 -7.90
N ARG A 138 -13.51 6.28 -9.14
CA ARG A 138 -13.09 7.14 -10.24
C ARG A 138 -13.28 8.63 -9.90
N ARG A 139 -14.43 9.00 -9.31
CA ARG A 139 -14.71 10.38 -8.88
C ARG A 139 -13.74 10.84 -7.79
N VAL A 140 -13.51 9.99 -6.79
CA VAL A 140 -12.50 10.24 -5.74
C VAL A 140 -11.13 10.53 -6.35
N LEU A 141 -10.67 9.72 -7.30
CA LEU A 141 -9.38 9.90 -7.98
C LEU A 141 -9.32 11.19 -8.81
N GLU A 142 -10.43 11.58 -9.45
CA GLU A 142 -10.51 12.79 -10.28
C GLU A 142 -10.43 14.09 -9.47
N ASP A 143 -10.90 14.04 -8.22
CA ASP A 143 -11.00 15.17 -7.29
C ASP A 143 -9.79 15.30 -6.35
N LEU A 144 -8.77 14.44 -6.49
CA LEU A 144 -7.56 14.50 -5.66
C LEU A 144 -6.80 15.83 -5.81
N PRO A 145 -6.19 16.35 -4.73
CA PRO A 145 -5.27 17.48 -4.85
C PRO A 145 -3.98 17.07 -5.59
N PRO A 146 -3.28 18.01 -6.25
CA PRO A 146 -1.98 17.76 -6.84
C PRO A 146 -0.97 17.21 -5.81
N ASP A 147 -0.33 16.10 -6.15
CA ASP A 147 0.74 15.46 -5.40
C ASP A 147 1.50 14.50 -6.33
N PRO A 148 2.66 14.91 -6.88
CA PRO A 148 3.42 14.07 -7.80
C PRO A 148 4.02 12.82 -7.14
N SER A 149 4.12 12.79 -5.81
CA SER A 149 4.70 11.66 -5.08
C SER A 149 3.70 10.51 -4.85
N ARG A 150 2.41 10.76 -5.05
CA ARG A 150 1.35 9.77 -4.88
C ARG A 150 1.43 8.67 -5.94
N SER A 151 1.27 7.42 -5.50
CA SER A 151 1.11 6.26 -6.37
C SER A 151 -0.08 5.43 -5.95
N VAL A 152 -1.07 5.27 -6.83
CA VAL A 152 -2.25 4.46 -6.59
C VAL A 152 -2.26 3.25 -7.52
N SER A 153 -2.44 2.06 -6.98
CA SER A 153 -2.64 0.83 -7.76
C SER A 153 -4.04 0.29 -7.53
N VAL A 154 -4.80 0.08 -8.60
CA VAL A 154 -6.16 -0.46 -8.56
C VAL A 154 -6.18 -1.81 -9.27
N ARG A 155 -6.54 -2.86 -8.53
CA ARG A 155 -6.63 -4.26 -9.00
C ARG A 155 -8.06 -4.75 -8.91
N ILE A 156 -8.69 -5.06 -10.04
CA ILE A 156 -10.08 -5.50 -10.09
C ILE A 156 -10.19 -6.93 -10.62
N LEU A 157 -10.77 -7.81 -9.81
CA LEU A 157 -11.22 -9.14 -10.22
C LEU A 157 -12.71 -9.09 -10.57
N VAL A 158 -13.04 -9.72 -11.69
CA VAL A 158 -14.42 -9.90 -12.15
C VAL A 158 -14.69 -11.35 -12.55
N PRO A 159 -15.95 -11.82 -12.50
CA PRO A 159 -16.34 -13.07 -13.11
C PRO A 159 -16.06 -13.10 -14.62
N ASP A 160 -15.62 -14.26 -15.12
CA ASP A 160 -15.38 -14.45 -16.56
C ASP A 160 -16.68 -14.70 -17.33
N PHE A 161 -17.38 -13.63 -17.70
CA PHE A 161 -18.59 -13.71 -18.54
C PHE A 161 -18.33 -14.05 -20.00
N THR A 162 -17.09 -14.31 -20.42
CA THR A 162 -16.83 -14.84 -21.77
C THR A 162 -17.29 -16.30 -21.91
N ARG A 163 -17.43 -17.01 -20.78
CA ARG A 163 -17.89 -18.41 -20.71
C ARG A 163 -19.36 -18.49 -20.30
N PRO A 164 -20.08 -19.56 -20.68
CA PRO A 164 -21.44 -19.81 -20.21
C PRO A 164 -21.52 -19.84 -18.68
N THR A 165 -22.56 -19.26 -18.11
CA THR A 165 -22.88 -19.35 -16.68
C THR A 165 -24.38 -19.41 -16.47
N GLY A 166 -24.83 -20.12 -15.42
CA GLY A 166 -26.25 -20.12 -15.04
C GLY A 166 -26.64 -18.91 -14.19
N VAL A 167 -25.66 -18.23 -13.59
CA VAL A 167 -25.88 -17.05 -12.76
C VAL A 167 -24.84 -15.97 -13.08
N PRO A 168 -25.25 -14.77 -13.51
CA PRO A 168 -26.60 -14.45 -13.97
C PRO A 168 -26.97 -15.24 -15.23
N GLY A 169 -28.26 -15.46 -15.46
CA GLY A 169 -28.74 -16.36 -16.51
C GLY A 169 -30.25 -16.28 -16.76
N LEU A 170 -30.79 -17.14 -17.61
CA LEU A 170 -32.22 -17.24 -17.86
C LEU A 170 -32.87 -18.27 -16.93
N VAL A 171 -34.03 -17.93 -16.39
CA VAL A 171 -34.94 -18.84 -15.70
C VAL A 171 -35.88 -19.44 -16.74
N ARG A 172 -35.76 -20.76 -16.97
CA ARG A 172 -36.65 -21.46 -17.89
C ARG A 172 -38.06 -21.56 -17.32
N ALA A 173 -39.05 -21.10 -18.07
CA ALA A 173 -40.45 -21.09 -17.63
C ALA A 173 -40.99 -22.50 -17.32
N ALA A 174 -40.56 -23.51 -18.08
CA ALA A 174 -41.08 -24.88 -17.95
C ALA A 174 -40.72 -25.56 -16.61
N ASP A 175 -39.55 -25.32 -16.04
CA ASP A 175 -39.07 -26.03 -14.84
C ASP A 175 -38.21 -25.21 -13.87
N GLY A 176 -38.10 -23.90 -14.08
CA GLY A 176 -37.34 -22.99 -13.23
C GLY A 176 -35.81 -23.17 -13.31
N LYS A 177 -35.29 -24.00 -14.23
CA LYS A 177 -33.84 -24.21 -14.34
C LYS A 177 -33.14 -22.97 -14.87
N LEU A 178 -31.98 -22.71 -14.28
CA LEU A 178 -31.06 -21.66 -14.72
C LEU A 178 -30.27 -22.13 -15.93
N THR A 179 -30.24 -21.29 -16.96
CA THR A 179 -29.53 -21.53 -18.21
C THR A 179 -28.72 -20.30 -18.62
N ASP A 180 -27.79 -20.46 -19.55
CA ASP A 180 -26.96 -19.36 -20.02
C ASP A 180 -27.79 -18.25 -20.67
N ALA A 181 -27.38 -17.00 -20.48
CA ALA A 181 -27.95 -15.82 -21.13
C ALA A 181 -26.88 -15.14 -22.01
N PRO A 182 -26.62 -15.61 -23.24
CA PRO A 182 -25.50 -15.11 -24.05
C PRO A 182 -25.56 -13.60 -24.34
N GLY A 183 -26.77 -13.08 -24.59
CA GLY A 183 -27.00 -11.65 -24.80
C GLY A 183 -26.62 -10.83 -23.56
N PHE A 184 -27.08 -11.27 -22.39
CA PHE A 184 -26.78 -10.59 -21.13
C PHE A 184 -25.30 -10.68 -20.75
N ARG A 185 -24.66 -11.84 -20.93
CA ARG A 185 -23.20 -11.98 -20.71
C ARG A 185 -22.38 -11.04 -21.58
N ARG A 186 -22.76 -10.86 -22.86
CA ARG A 186 -22.11 -9.87 -23.74
C ARG A 186 -22.30 -8.45 -23.22
N HIS A 187 -23.49 -8.11 -22.75
CA HIS A 187 -23.75 -6.81 -22.12
C HIS A 187 -22.87 -6.59 -20.88
N LEU A 188 -22.77 -7.57 -19.98
CA LEU A 188 -21.93 -7.50 -18.78
C LEU A 188 -20.44 -7.37 -19.12
N THR A 189 -19.98 -8.13 -20.11
CA THR A 189 -18.61 -8.03 -20.64
C THR A 189 -18.33 -6.61 -21.15
N GLY A 190 -19.28 -6.02 -21.87
CA GLY A 190 -19.20 -4.63 -22.33
C GLY A 190 -19.14 -3.63 -21.17
N LYS A 191 -19.97 -3.79 -20.13
CA LYS A 191 -19.92 -2.94 -18.93
C LYS A 191 -18.56 -2.99 -18.23
N ILE A 192 -18.01 -4.18 -18.03
CA ILE A 192 -16.68 -4.38 -17.42
C ILE A 192 -15.60 -3.67 -18.25
N ALA A 193 -15.63 -3.85 -19.57
CA ALA A 193 -14.67 -3.19 -20.47
C ALA A 193 -14.78 -1.66 -20.37
N GLY A 194 -16.00 -1.11 -20.30
CA GLY A 194 -16.24 0.31 -20.09
C GLY A 194 -15.61 0.84 -18.80
N TYR A 195 -15.88 0.20 -17.66
CA TYR A 195 -15.30 0.62 -16.37
C TYR A 195 -13.77 0.52 -16.33
N ALA A 196 -13.20 -0.51 -16.96
CA ALA A 196 -11.75 -0.63 -17.10
C ALA A 196 -11.17 0.53 -17.92
N GLN A 197 -11.84 0.91 -19.01
CA GLN A 197 -11.42 2.02 -19.86
C GLN A 197 -11.55 3.38 -19.16
N ASP A 198 -12.61 3.58 -18.37
CA ASP A 198 -12.82 4.82 -17.62
C ASP A 198 -11.69 5.06 -16.61
N LEU A 199 -11.30 4.04 -15.84
CA LEU A 199 -10.16 4.15 -14.90
C LEU A 199 -8.83 4.37 -15.63
N ARG A 200 -8.61 3.70 -16.77
CA ARG A 200 -7.41 3.94 -17.60
C ARG A 200 -7.37 5.36 -18.16
N THR A 201 -8.53 5.95 -18.46
CA THR A 201 -8.63 7.36 -18.86
C THR A 201 -8.31 8.28 -17.68
N THR A 202 -8.79 7.95 -16.48
CA THR A 202 -8.44 8.69 -15.26
C THR A 202 -6.94 8.72 -14.98
N ARG A 203 -6.20 7.66 -15.32
CA ARG A 203 -4.72 7.68 -15.23
C ARG A 203 -4.10 8.82 -16.04
N GLY A 204 -4.55 9.03 -17.28
CA GLY A 204 -4.06 10.13 -18.11
C GLY A 204 -4.43 11.51 -17.54
N ARG A 205 -5.64 11.64 -16.98
CA ARG A 205 -6.10 12.87 -16.31
C ARG A 205 -5.27 13.20 -15.07
N MET A 206 -5.01 12.21 -14.21
CA MET A 206 -4.21 12.38 -13.00
C MET A 206 -2.79 12.86 -13.32
N LEU A 207 -2.18 12.28 -14.36
CA LEU A 207 -0.87 12.72 -14.84
C LEU A 207 -0.90 14.18 -15.29
N HIS A 208 -1.90 14.57 -16.08
CA HIS A 208 -2.03 15.95 -16.57
C HIS A 208 -2.28 16.96 -15.44
N LYS A 209 -3.03 16.58 -14.40
CA LYS A 209 -3.33 17.42 -13.23
C LYS A 209 -2.24 17.36 -12.14
N ASN A 210 -1.13 16.65 -12.36
CA ASN A 210 -0.07 16.43 -11.37
C ASN A 210 -0.59 15.82 -10.05
N GLN A 211 -1.59 14.94 -10.12
CA GLN A 211 -2.23 14.26 -8.97
C GLN A 211 -1.53 12.97 -8.53
N GLY A 212 -0.43 12.60 -9.21
CA GLY A 212 0.36 11.40 -8.97
C GLY A 212 0.25 10.38 -10.10
N THR A 213 0.59 9.13 -9.81
CA THR A 213 0.53 7.99 -10.74
C THR A 213 -0.64 7.07 -10.41
N LEU A 214 -1.24 6.48 -11.45
CA LEU A 214 -2.31 5.48 -11.32
C LEU A 214 -2.00 4.26 -12.18
N SER A 215 -1.96 3.08 -11.55
CA SER A 215 -1.91 1.79 -12.22
C SER A 215 -3.27 1.10 -12.11
N VAL A 216 -3.77 0.56 -13.22
CA VAL A 216 -5.11 -0.07 -13.29
C VAL A 216 -4.98 -1.41 -13.99
N GLU A 217 -5.39 -2.47 -13.32
CA GLU A 217 -5.43 -3.81 -13.90
C GLU A 217 -6.77 -4.49 -13.59
N PHE A 218 -7.37 -5.08 -14.63
CA PHE A 218 -8.56 -5.90 -14.52
C PHE A 218 -8.21 -7.33 -14.92
N ARG A 219 -8.67 -8.31 -14.14
CA ARG A 219 -8.54 -9.72 -14.48
C ARG A 219 -9.89 -10.43 -14.32
N ALA A 220 -10.12 -11.42 -15.17
CA ALA A 220 -11.30 -12.27 -15.13
C ALA A 220 -10.95 -13.65 -14.57
N VAL A 221 -11.80 -14.15 -13.67
CA VAL A 221 -11.67 -15.48 -13.08
C VAL A 221 -13.01 -16.21 -13.19
N HIS A 222 -12.96 -17.50 -13.50
CA HIS A 222 -14.18 -18.30 -13.63
C HIS A 222 -14.67 -18.76 -12.24
N ILE A 223 -15.52 -17.94 -11.63
CA ILE A 223 -16.11 -18.17 -10.31
C ILE A 223 -17.58 -17.76 -10.29
N SER A 224 -18.32 -18.27 -9.31
CA SER A 224 -19.67 -17.79 -9.05
C SER A 224 -19.64 -16.33 -8.59
N PRO A 225 -20.48 -15.44 -9.15
CA PRO A 225 -20.41 -13.99 -8.94
C PRO A 225 -21.00 -13.50 -7.60
N PHE A 226 -21.03 -14.33 -6.55
CA PHE A 226 -21.72 -14.00 -5.31
C PHE A 226 -20.87 -13.26 -4.30
N LEU A 227 -19.54 -13.31 -4.40
CA LEU A 227 -18.66 -12.69 -3.40
C LEU A 227 -18.36 -11.23 -3.74
N LYS A 228 -18.44 -10.37 -2.73
CA LYS A 228 -17.85 -9.03 -2.71
C LYS A 228 -16.63 -9.08 -1.80
N LEU A 229 -15.49 -8.61 -2.29
CA LEU A 229 -14.28 -8.51 -1.48
C LEU A 229 -13.51 -7.27 -1.89
N TYR A 230 -13.19 -6.39 -0.95
CA TYR A 230 -12.41 -5.19 -1.20
C TYR A 230 -11.30 -5.10 -0.16
N ALA A 231 -10.12 -4.66 -0.57
CA ALA A 231 -9.00 -4.43 0.32
C ALA A 231 -8.36 -3.07 0.07
N ILE A 232 -8.02 -2.38 1.16
CA ILE A 232 -7.29 -1.12 1.17
C ILE A 232 -5.92 -1.43 1.77
N GLY A 233 -4.91 -1.56 0.90
CA GLY A 233 -3.62 -2.12 1.23
C GLY A 233 -3.76 -3.52 1.83
N ASP A 234 -2.94 -3.80 2.84
CA ASP A 234 -3.01 -5.02 3.66
C ASP A 234 -3.57 -4.73 5.05
N ASP A 235 -4.34 -3.65 5.19
CA ASP A 235 -4.77 -3.12 6.49
C ASP A 235 -6.26 -3.31 6.75
N VAL A 236 -7.09 -3.08 5.73
CA VAL A 236 -8.55 -3.09 5.85
C VAL A 236 -9.16 -3.92 4.75
N VAL A 237 -10.11 -4.78 5.12
CA VAL A 237 -10.88 -5.60 4.19
C VAL A 237 -12.37 -5.37 4.42
N TYR A 238 -13.11 -5.33 3.32
CA TYR A 238 -14.57 -5.41 3.31
C TYR A 238 -14.99 -6.66 2.57
N GLU A 239 -15.82 -7.49 3.17
CA GLU A 239 -16.41 -8.66 2.50
C GLU A 239 -17.93 -8.62 2.54
N GLY A 240 -18.57 -9.27 1.59
CA GLY A 240 -20.02 -9.39 1.55
C GLY A 240 -20.47 -10.29 0.44
N ILE A 241 -21.78 -10.35 0.23
CA ILE A 241 -22.37 -11.12 -0.86
C ILE A 241 -23.31 -10.27 -1.73
N TYR A 242 -23.52 -10.73 -2.96
CA TYR A 242 -24.64 -10.31 -3.78
C TYR A 242 -25.87 -11.13 -3.36
N ASP A 243 -26.58 -10.62 -2.35
CA ASP A 243 -27.77 -11.23 -1.72
C ASP A 243 -29.09 -10.85 -2.40
N THR A 244 -29.07 -9.85 -3.28
CA THR A 244 -30.25 -9.39 -4.01
C THR A 244 -30.24 -9.94 -5.43
N LEU A 245 -31.22 -10.81 -5.71
CA LEU A 245 -31.46 -11.39 -7.03
C LEU A 245 -32.78 -10.87 -7.57
N GLU A 246 -32.75 -10.33 -8.79
CA GLU A 246 -33.95 -9.84 -9.47
C GLU A 246 -34.27 -10.70 -10.68
N VAL A 247 -35.54 -11.10 -10.79
CA VAL A 247 -36.08 -11.74 -11.99
C VAL A 247 -36.80 -10.68 -12.81
N ARG A 248 -36.31 -10.43 -14.02
CA ARG A 248 -36.81 -9.34 -14.90
C ARG A 248 -36.93 -9.81 -16.35
N PRO A 249 -37.71 -9.11 -17.20
CA PRO A 249 -37.75 -9.42 -18.62
C PRO A 249 -36.33 -9.36 -19.25
N ASP A 250 -36.00 -10.33 -20.11
CA ASP A 250 -34.74 -10.30 -20.85
C ASP A 250 -34.80 -9.24 -21.96
N ALA A 251 -34.13 -8.11 -21.74
CA ALA A 251 -33.99 -7.04 -22.73
C ALA A 251 -32.82 -7.27 -23.71
N TYR A 252 -32.05 -8.35 -23.54
CA TYR A 252 -30.82 -8.62 -24.31
C TYR A 252 -31.01 -9.77 -25.30
N VAL A 253 -32.26 -10.16 -25.58
CA VAL A 253 -32.60 -11.15 -26.59
C VAL A 253 -31.93 -10.75 -27.89
N THR A 254 -30.99 -11.59 -28.32
CA THR A 254 -30.38 -11.42 -29.64
C THR A 254 -31.41 -11.95 -30.63
N SER A 255 -31.82 -11.13 -31.59
CA SER A 255 -32.67 -11.52 -32.71
C SER A 255 -31.94 -12.51 -33.64
N ALA A 256 -31.59 -13.68 -33.13
CA ALA A 256 -31.34 -14.84 -33.96
C ALA A 256 -32.71 -15.41 -34.35
N PRO A 257 -32.92 -15.86 -35.61
CA PRO A 257 -34.18 -16.47 -36.00
C PRO A 257 -34.43 -17.68 -35.10
N LEU A 258 -35.50 -17.62 -34.30
CA LEU A 258 -35.96 -18.78 -33.54
C LEU A 258 -36.31 -19.90 -34.53
N PRO A 259 -35.86 -21.14 -34.32
CA PRO A 259 -36.40 -22.28 -35.04
C PRO A 259 -37.93 -22.27 -34.92
N GLN A 260 -38.64 -22.45 -36.04
CA GLN A 260 -40.09 -22.53 -36.03
C GLN A 260 -40.53 -23.77 -35.24
N GLY A 261 -40.90 -23.54 -33.98
CA GLY A 261 -41.49 -24.46 -33.02
C GLY A 261 -42.46 -23.67 -32.13
N PRO A 262 -43.07 -24.26 -31.09
CA PRO A 262 -43.91 -23.50 -30.18
C PRO A 262 -43.10 -22.28 -29.69
N GLY A 263 -43.73 -21.10 -29.66
CA GLY A 263 -43.07 -19.79 -29.61
C GLY A 263 -41.98 -19.66 -28.54
N PRO A 264 -41.08 -18.66 -28.64
CA PRO A 264 -39.99 -18.51 -27.69
C PRO A 264 -40.55 -18.56 -26.28
N GLU A 265 -40.16 -19.55 -25.49
CA GLU A 265 -40.41 -19.50 -24.05
C GLU A 265 -39.78 -18.19 -23.57
N GLU A 266 -40.61 -17.23 -23.15
CA GLU A 266 -40.16 -15.94 -22.63
C GLU A 266 -39.35 -16.19 -21.36
N GLY A 267 -38.05 -16.46 -21.52
CA GLY A 267 -37.13 -16.66 -20.42
C GLY A 267 -37.00 -15.36 -19.63
N GLN A 268 -37.25 -15.42 -18.33
CA GLN A 268 -36.96 -14.28 -17.44
C GLN A 268 -35.49 -14.28 -17.09
N LEU A 269 -34.87 -13.10 -17.08
CA LEU A 269 -33.47 -12.93 -16.72
C LEU A 269 -33.35 -12.86 -15.20
N LEU A 270 -32.49 -13.71 -14.63
CA LEU A 270 -32.00 -13.63 -13.25
C LEU A 270 -30.74 -12.76 -13.23
N ASP A 271 -30.84 -11.59 -12.60
CA ASP A 271 -29.77 -10.59 -12.47
C ASP A 271 -29.30 -10.45 -11.02
N LEU A 272 -28.02 -10.15 -10.84
CA LEU A 272 -27.40 -9.90 -9.54
C LEU A 272 -27.33 -8.40 -9.31
N ILE A 273 -28.03 -7.92 -8.29
CA ILE A 273 -28.07 -6.50 -7.96
C ILE A 273 -27.08 -6.21 -6.85
N GLY A 274 -26.12 -5.32 -7.14
CA GLY A 274 -25.05 -4.96 -6.23
C GLY A 274 -25.39 -3.85 -5.23
N ARG A 275 -26.46 -3.09 -5.45
CA ARG A 275 -26.82 -1.92 -4.63
C ARG A 275 -27.46 -2.35 -3.31
N GLY A 276 -27.09 -1.69 -2.22
CA GLY A 276 -27.71 -1.88 -0.91
C GLY A 276 -27.23 -3.10 -0.09
N SER A 277 -26.37 -3.98 -0.63
CA SER A 277 -25.86 -5.09 0.19
C SER A 277 -24.96 -4.58 1.30
N LEU A 278 -25.13 -5.16 2.49
CA LEU A 278 -24.27 -4.93 3.62
C LEU A 278 -22.91 -5.59 3.39
N LEU A 279 -21.86 -4.89 3.80
CA LEU A 279 -20.51 -5.40 3.89
C LEU A 279 -20.18 -5.65 5.36
N THR A 280 -19.23 -6.52 5.61
CA THR A 280 -18.56 -6.65 6.91
C THR A 280 -17.17 -6.06 6.78
N ARG A 281 -16.85 -5.10 7.64
CA ARG A 281 -15.54 -4.46 7.69
C ARG A 281 -14.62 -5.22 8.65
N TRP A 282 -13.36 -5.42 8.25
CA TRP A 282 -12.30 -5.99 9.06
C TRP A 282 -11.07 -5.10 8.99
N SER A 283 -10.40 -4.90 10.11
CA SER A 283 -9.18 -4.09 10.21
C SER A 283 -8.10 -4.85 10.97
N ARG A 284 -6.87 -4.81 10.44
CA ARG A 284 -5.70 -5.41 11.07
C ARG A 284 -5.43 -4.82 12.46
N TYR A 285 -5.86 -3.57 12.67
CA TYR A 285 -5.56 -2.81 13.87
C TYR A 285 -6.57 -3.00 15.00
N ASP A 286 -7.63 -3.78 14.78
CA ASP A 286 -8.67 -4.02 15.78
C ASP A 286 -8.34 -5.22 16.68
N GLY A 287 -7.10 -5.76 16.57
CA GLY A 287 -6.67 -6.96 17.27
C GLY A 287 -7.18 -8.25 16.62
N GLU A 288 -7.11 -9.36 17.36
CA GLU A 288 -7.67 -10.63 16.91
C GLU A 288 -9.19 -10.67 17.15
N PRO A 289 -10.01 -11.14 16.17
CA PRO A 289 -9.62 -11.88 14.97
C PRO A 289 -9.39 -11.04 13.69
N GLY A 290 -9.38 -9.71 13.78
CA GLY A 290 -9.31 -8.79 12.62
C GLY A 290 -8.05 -8.97 11.77
N GLY A 291 -6.88 -9.04 12.40
CA GLY A 291 -5.59 -9.27 11.73
C GLY A 291 -5.57 -10.56 10.88
N VAL A 292 -5.90 -11.70 11.50
CA VAL A 292 -5.98 -13.00 10.81
C VAL A 292 -6.97 -12.99 9.65
N LEU A 293 -8.12 -12.31 9.78
CA LEU A 293 -9.11 -12.22 8.70
C LEU A 293 -8.61 -11.39 7.53
N VAL A 294 -7.97 -10.23 7.80
CA VAL A 294 -7.35 -9.42 6.76
C VAL A 294 -6.29 -10.22 6.00
N ASP A 295 -5.37 -10.90 6.70
CA ASP A 295 -4.35 -11.74 6.07
C ASP A 295 -4.94 -12.83 5.18
N ARG A 296 -5.94 -13.55 5.70
CA ARG A 296 -6.61 -14.62 4.97
C ARG A 296 -7.31 -14.11 3.72
N ARG A 297 -7.95 -12.94 3.78
CA ARG A 297 -8.71 -12.37 2.66
C ARG A 297 -7.81 -11.74 1.60
N CYS A 298 -6.76 -11.02 2.00
CA CYS A 298 -5.73 -10.56 1.06
C CYS A 298 -5.03 -11.75 0.38
N GLY A 299 -4.69 -12.81 1.13
CA GLY A 299 -4.11 -14.04 0.56
C GLY A 299 -5.05 -14.75 -0.41
N PHE A 300 -6.34 -14.83 -0.09
CA PHE A 300 -7.37 -15.37 -0.99
C PHE A 300 -7.49 -14.56 -2.28
N PHE A 301 -7.55 -13.22 -2.18
CA PHE A 301 -7.55 -12.35 -3.35
C PHE A 301 -6.30 -12.55 -4.20
N GLY A 302 -5.11 -12.55 -3.59
CA GLY A 302 -3.83 -12.75 -4.28
C GLY A 302 -3.77 -14.08 -5.04
N THR A 303 -4.22 -15.16 -4.42
CA THR A 303 -4.28 -16.49 -5.05
C THR A 303 -5.17 -16.47 -6.31
N LEU A 304 -6.35 -15.86 -6.22
CA LEU A 304 -7.25 -15.74 -7.38
C LEU A 304 -6.68 -14.80 -8.43
N TRP A 305 -6.04 -13.71 -8.01
CA TRP A 305 -5.41 -12.75 -8.89
C TRP A 305 -4.37 -13.40 -9.79
N ASP A 306 -3.49 -14.23 -9.22
CA ASP A 306 -2.42 -14.90 -9.95
C ASP A 306 -2.96 -15.96 -10.92
N ALA A 307 -4.07 -16.62 -10.58
CA ALA A 307 -4.74 -17.58 -11.45
C ALA A 307 -5.65 -16.91 -12.53
N ALA A 308 -5.96 -15.62 -12.39
CA ALA A 308 -6.92 -14.93 -13.23
C ALA A 308 -6.34 -14.50 -14.59
N ARG A 309 -7.19 -14.53 -15.62
CA ARG A 309 -6.85 -14.09 -16.97
C ARG A 309 -6.88 -12.57 -17.04
N ARG A 310 -5.82 -11.93 -17.56
CA ARG A 310 -5.83 -10.48 -17.81
C ARG A 310 -6.90 -10.09 -18.83
N LEU A 311 -7.59 -8.99 -18.54
CA LEU A 311 -8.40 -8.29 -19.53
C LEU A 311 -7.48 -7.27 -20.20
N GLU A 312 -6.99 -7.61 -21.40
CA GLU A 312 -6.03 -6.81 -22.16
C GLU A 312 -6.42 -5.31 -22.17
N PRO A 313 -5.43 -4.40 -22.12
CA PRO A 313 -5.67 -3.02 -22.53
C PRO A 313 -6.05 -3.02 -24.00
N GLU A 314 -7.05 -2.21 -24.39
CA GLU A 314 -7.25 -1.90 -25.80
C GLU A 314 -5.92 -1.38 -26.36
N ALA A 315 -5.43 -1.99 -27.44
CA ALA A 315 -4.17 -1.63 -28.06
C ALA A 315 -4.21 -0.13 -28.41
N ALA A 316 -3.12 0.59 -28.11
CA ALA A 316 -2.96 1.95 -28.62
C ALA A 316 -3.17 1.93 -30.14
N PRO A 317 -3.90 2.89 -30.74
CA PRO A 317 -3.98 2.97 -32.19
C PRO A 317 -2.55 3.04 -32.71
N GLY A 318 -2.17 2.01 -33.46
CA GLY A 318 -0.82 1.85 -33.99
C GLY A 318 -0.45 3.10 -34.77
N GLY A 319 0.69 3.68 -34.40
CA GLY A 319 1.38 4.62 -35.26
C GLY A 319 1.71 3.94 -36.59
N SER A 320 0.91 4.25 -37.59
CA SER A 320 1.30 4.21 -39.01
C SER A 320 0.69 5.48 -39.62
N GLY A 321 1.41 6.34 -40.34
CA GLY A 321 2.67 6.10 -41.02
C GLY A 321 3.53 7.35 -41.13
N ALA A 322 4.60 7.11 -41.88
CA ALA A 322 5.61 8.05 -42.35
C ALA A 322 5.04 9.32 -43.00
#